data_AF-A0A525IIP9-F1
#
_entry.id   AF-A0A525IIP9-F1
#
_cell.length_a   1.000
_cell.length_b   1.000
_cell.length_c   1.000
_cell.angle_alpha   90.00
_cell.angle_beta   90.00
_cell.angle_gamma   90.00
#
_symmetry.space_group_name_H-M   'P 1'
#
loop_
_entity.id
_entity.type
_entity.pdbx_description
1 polymer ?
#
loop_
_entity_poly.entity_id
_entity_poly.type
_entity_poly.pdbx_seq_one_letter_code
_entity_poly.pdbx_strand_id
1 'polypeptide(L)'
;MQIEAPKFLDRTGYMPFINLNYTFQQLREGFSKSRRRLGEERYQQLSQMSDQMRALFAADPDDKTGETTKGREMIYEMERILRSVPRKS
;
A
#
# COMPACT_ATOMS: atom_id res chain seq x y z
N MET A 1 9.12 9.41 -13.06
CA MET A 1 7.99 10.34 -12.83
C MET A 1 7.26 9.89 -11.57
N GLN A 2 7.10 10.75 -10.58
CA GLN A 2 6.21 10.52 -9.45
C GLN A 2 4.78 10.62 -9.95
N ILE A 3 3.97 9.58 -9.74
CA ILE A 3 2.54 9.68 -9.97
C ILE A 3 1.99 10.46 -8.78
N GLU A 4 1.87 11.78 -8.94
CA GLU A 4 1.11 12.61 -8.01
C GLU A 4 -0.36 12.48 -8.42
N ALA A 5 -1.10 11.60 -7.76
CA ALA A 5 -2.54 11.53 -7.95
C ALA A 5 -3.18 12.66 -7.10
N PRO A 6 -3.59 13.79 -7.70
CA PRO A 6 -3.88 15.05 -6.99
C PRO A 6 -5.12 14.97 -6.09
N LYS A 7 -5.92 13.90 -6.20
CA LYS A 7 -7.05 13.61 -5.32
C LYS A 7 -6.67 13.09 -3.95
N PHE A 8 -5.45 12.57 -3.78
CA PHE A 8 -4.99 12.09 -2.48
C PHE A 8 -4.32 13.17 -1.64
N LEU A 9 -4.15 14.39 -2.16
CA LEU A 9 -3.63 15.51 -1.40
C LEU A 9 -4.66 15.96 -0.37
N ASP A 10 -4.29 15.96 0.91
CA ASP A 10 -5.09 16.60 1.94
C ASP A 10 -5.10 18.12 1.75
N ARG A 11 -6.18 18.62 1.15
CA ARG A 11 -6.41 20.04 0.89
C ARG A 11 -6.82 20.83 2.14
N THR A 12 -7.10 20.16 3.27
CA THR A 12 -7.45 20.83 4.53
C THR A 12 -6.23 21.45 5.21
N GLY A 13 -5.01 21.01 4.85
CA GLY A 13 -3.77 21.47 5.46
C GLY A 13 -3.50 20.87 6.84
N TYR A 14 -4.32 19.93 7.31
CA TYR A 14 -4.09 19.21 8.57
C TYR A 14 -2.89 18.25 8.44
N MET A 15 -2.79 17.56 7.30
CA MET A 15 -1.71 16.65 6.92
C MET A 15 -1.40 16.80 5.42
N PRO A 16 -0.92 17.98 4.97
CA PRO A 16 -0.81 18.33 3.55
C PRO A 16 0.16 17.44 2.75
N PHE A 17 0.99 16.66 3.44
CA PHE A 17 1.95 15.72 2.86
C PHE A 17 1.40 14.30 2.71
N ILE A 18 0.25 13.99 3.33
CA ILE A 18 -0.40 12.70 3.13
C ILE A 18 -0.99 12.71 1.72
N ASN A 19 -0.37 11.89 0.88
CA ASN A 19 -0.83 11.57 -0.45
C ASN A 19 -0.55 10.08 -0.69
N LEU A 20 -0.94 9.61 -1.88
CA LEU A 20 -0.75 8.22 -2.27
C LEU A 20 0.70 7.76 -2.05
N ASN A 21 1.67 8.53 -2.54
CA ASN A 21 3.10 8.20 -2.41
C ASN A 21 3.56 8.10 -0.95
N TYR A 22 3.13 9.03 -0.10
CA TYR A 22 3.45 9.00 1.33
C TYR A 22 2.95 7.72 2.00
N THR A 23 1.67 7.38 1.78
CA THR A 23 1.08 6.15 2.35
C THR A 23 1.78 4.89 1.85
N PHE A 24 2.11 4.82 0.56
CA PHE A 24 2.88 3.70 -0.01
C PHE A 24 4.28 3.59 0.58
N GLN A 25 4.96 4.72 0.76
CA GLN A 25 6.28 4.72 1.39
C GLN A 25 6.21 4.18 2.82
N GLN A 26 5.25 4.64 3.62
CA GLN A 26 5.05 4.15 4.99
C GLN A 26 4.74 2.65 5.04
N LEU A 27 3.96 2.13 4.09
CA LEU A 27 3.69 0.70 3.97
C LEU A 27 4.98 -0.10 3.71
N ARG A 28 5.80 0.31 2.73
CA ARG A 28 7.07 -0.38 2.42
C ARG A 28 8.07 -0.30 3.57
N GLU A 29 8.13 0.83 4.26
CA GLU A 29 8.96 0.97 5.47
C GLU A 29 8.51 0.00 6.57
N GLY A 30 7.19 -0.17 6.75
CA GLY A 30 6.63 -1.17 7.66
C GLY A 30 7.03 -2.61 7.30
N PHE A 31 6.99 -2.97 6.02
CA PHE A 31 7.47 -4.28 5.55
C PHE A 31 8.96 -4.47 5.78
N SER A 32 9.78 -3.46 5.46
CA SER A 32 11.22 -3.49 5.68
C SER A 32 11.57 -3.71 7.16
N LYS A 33 10.93 -2.97 8.06
CA LYS A 33 11.06 -3.14 9.52
C LYS A 33 10.63 -4.53 10.00
N SER A 34 9.67 -5.14 9.30
CA SER A 34 9.13 -6.46 9.63
C SER A 34 9.82 -7.62 8.89
N ARG A 35 10.76 -7.34 7.97
CA ARG A 35 11.36 -8.34 7.05
C ARG A 35 11.88 -9.58 7.76
N ARG A 36 12.59 -9.42 8.87
CA ARG A 36 13.10 -10.53 9.68
C ARG A 36 11.98 -11.46 10.19
N ARG A 37 10.82 -10.92 10.54
CA ARG A 37 9.66 -11.68 11.03
C ARG A 37 8.86 -12.30 9.89
N LEU A 38 8.74 -11.61 8.77
CA LEU A 38 8.01 -12.08 7.59
C LEU A 38 8.72 -13.27 6.92
N GLY A 39 10.05 -13.25 6.95
CA GLY A 39 10.86 -14.06 6.06
C GLY A 39 10.95 -13.43 4.68
N GLU A 40 11.98 -13.80 3.91
CA GLU A 40 12.31 -13.15 2.64
C GLU A 40 11.20 -13.32 1.60
N GLU A 41 10.65 -14.52 1.47
CA GLU A 41 9.59 -14.84 0.52
C GLU A 41 8.35 -13.96 0.71
N ARG A 42 7.80 -13.91 1.94
CA ARG A 42 6.64 -13.08 2.25
C ARG A 42 6.95 -11.59 2.11
N TYR A 43 8.16 -11.15 2.47
CA TYR A 43 8.58 -9.77 2.29
C TYR A 43 8.58 -9.37 0.80
N GLN A 44 9.12 -10.22 -0.07
CA GLN A 44 9.14 -9.97 -1.52
C GLN A 44 7.72 -9.98 -2.10
N GLN A 45 6.89 -10.95 -1.70
CA GLN A 45 5.49 -11.03 -2.12
C GLN A 45 4.71 -9.75 -1.73
N LEU A 46 4.80 -9.34 -0.47
CA LEU A 46 4.14 -8.13 0.02
C LEU A 46 4.66 -6.86 -0.68
N SER A 47 5.96 -6.79 -0.98
CA SER A 47 6.54 -5.66 -1.72
C SER A 47 5.98 -5.57 -3.14
N GLN A 48 5.92 -6.70 -3.87
CA GLN A 48 5.34 -6.74 -5.21
C GLN A 48 3.86 -6.39 -5.21
N MET A 49 3.10 -6.93 -4.27
CA MET A 49 1.68 -6.59 -4.09
C MET A 49 1.51 -5.10 -3.76
N SER A 50 2.39 -4.50 -2.97
CA SER A 50 2.31 -3.06 -2.71
C SER A 50 2.54 -2.20 -3.96
N ASP A 51 3.45 -2.62 -4.84
CA ASP A 51 3.69 -1.90 -6.11
C ASP A 51 2.49 -2.05 -7.06
N GLN A 52 1.89 -3.25 -7.13
CA GLN A 52 0.66 -3.49 -7.90
C GLN A 52 -0.52 -2.69 -7.37
N MET A 53 -0.72 -2.70 -6.05
CA MET A 53 -1.75 -1.90 -5.38
C MET A 53 -1.61 -0.42 -5.72
N ARG A 54 -0.38 0.09 -5.74
CA ARG A 54 -0.09 1.48 -6.14
C ARG A 54 -0.52 1.79 -7.55
N ALA A 55 -0.21 0.89 -8.48
CA ALA A 55 -0.61 1.05 -9.87
C ALA A 55 -2.14 1.09 -10.02
N LEU A 56 -2.86 0.25 -9.27
CA LEU A 56 -4.33 0.21 -9.28
C LEU A 56 -4.96 1.53 -8.83
N PHE A 57 -4.52 2.07 -7.68
CA PHE A 57 -5.02 3.38 -7.21
C PHE A 57 -4.58 4.55 -8.10
N ALA A 58 -3.39 4.46 -8.70
CA ALA A 58 -2.91 5.46 -9.66
C ALA A 58 -3.70 5.45 -10.97
N ALA A 59 -4.19 4.28 -11.40
CA ALA A 59 -4.97 4.11 -12.63
C ALA A 59 -6.42 4.57 -12.49
N ASP A 60 -6.92 4.70 -11.25
CA ASP A 60 -8.31 5.08 -10.98
C ASP A 60 -8.42 6.17 -9.90
N PRO A 61 -7.83 7.36 -10.14
CA PRO A 61 -7.84 8.44 -9.16
C PRO A 61 -9.26 8.93 -8.85
N ASP A 62 -10.22 8.69 -9.76
CA ASP A 62 -11.59 9.15 -9.66
C ASP A 62 -12.59 8.10 -9.15
N ASP A 63 -12.15 6.86 -8.88
CA ASP A 63 -13.02 5.72 -8.48
C ASP A 63 -14.17 5.48 -9.48
N LYS A 64 -13.81 5.35 -10.77
CA LYS A 64 -14.75 5.18 -11.89
C LYS A 64 -14.49 3.94 -12.73
N THR A 65 -13.28 3.41 -12.73
CA THR A 65 -12.92 2.25 -13.57
C THR A 65 -12.97 0.93 -12.80
N GLY A 66 -13.08 0.99 -11.47
CA GLY A 66 -13.12 -0.18 -10.60
C GLY A 66 -11.73 -0.70 -10.19
N GLU A 67 -10.64 -0.09 -10.68
CA GLU A 67 -9.28 -0.44 -10.23
C GLU A 67 -9.09 -0.09 -8.75
N THR A 68 -9.79 0.92 -8.24
CA THR A 68 -9.83 1.22 -6.80
C THR A 68 -10.31 0.02 -5.97
N THR A 69 -11.34 -0.69 -6.44
CA THR A 69 -11.86 -1.91 -5.79
C THR A 69 -10.82 -3.01 -5.78
N LYS A 70 -10.15 -3.27 -6.91
CA LYS A 70 -9.05 -4.24 -7.00
C LYS A 70 -7.90 -3.87 -6.07
N GLY A 71 -7.58 -2.57 -5.96
CA GLY A 71 -6.59 -2.06 -5.02
C GLY A 71 -6.96 -2.38 -3.57
N ARG A 72 -8.24 -2.24 -3.19
CA ARG A 72 -8.76 -2.62 -1.86
C ARG A 72 -8.71 -4.14 -1.63
N GLU A 73 -9.10 -4.94 -2.61
CA GLU A 73 -8.98 -6.40 -2.53
C GLU A 73 -7.54 -6.84 -2.28
N MET A 74 -6.58 -6.19 -2.92
CA MET A 74 -5.16 -6.44 -2.71
C MET A 74 -4.71 -6.10 -1.28
N ILE A 75 -5.26 -5.05 -0.65
CA ILE A 75 -5.01 -4.75 0.77
C ILE A 75 -5.44 -5.91 1.65
N TYR A 76 -6.65 -6.45 1.44
CA TYR A 76 -7.14 -7.58 2.24
C TYR A 76 -6.28 -8.83 2.07
N GLU A 77 -5.78 -9.08 0.86
CA GLU A 77 -4.89 -10.22 0.61
C GLU A 77 -3.53 -10.02 1.29
N MET A 78 -2.95 -8.82 1.23
CA MET A 78 -1.73 -8.51 1.99
C MET A 78 -1.95 -8.67 3.50
N GLU A 79 -3.10 -8.22 4.01
CA GLU A 79 -3.47 -8.37 5.41
C GLU A 79 -3.57 -9.86 5.82
N ARG A 80 -4.14 -10.70 4.95
CA ARG A 80 -4.22 -12.15 5.17
C ARG A 80 -2.83 -12.77 5.32
N ILE A 81 -1.87 -12.39 4.46
CA ILE A 81 -0.47 -12.83 4.56
C ILE A 81 0.13 -12.37 5.89
N LEU A 82 -0.03 -11.10 6.26
CA LEU A 82 0.50 -10.55 7.51
C LEU A 82 -0.08 -11.24 8.75
N ARG A 83 -1.37 -11.58 8.74
CA ARG A 83 -2.05 -12.28 9.84
C ARG A 83 -1.65 -13.74 9.96
N SER A 84 -1.20 -14.37 8.87
CA SER A 84 -0.64 -15.73 8.90
C SER A 84 0.69 -15.81 9.64
N VAL A 85 1.37 -14.67 9.84
CA VAL A 85 2.66 -14.61 10.52
C VAL A 85 2.44 -14.64 12.04
N PRO A 86 3.01 -15.63 12.76
CA PRO A 86 2.83 -15.77 14.20
C PRO A 86 3.11 -14.47 14.95
N ARG A 87 2.24 -14.09 15.89
CA ARG A 87 2.51 -13.01 16.82
C ARG A 87 3.54 -13.49 17.83
N LYS A 88 4.54 -12.66 18.14
CA LYS A 88 5.40 -12.91 19.31
C LYS A 88 4.49 -12.92 20.53
N SER A 89 4.42 -14.05 21.22
CA SER A 89 3.89 -14.14 22.59
C SER A 89 4.86 -13.47 23.56
#